data_AF-A0A7X7L1D5-F1
#
_entry.id   AF-A0A7X7L1D5-F1
#
_cell.length_a   1.000
_cell.length_b   1.000
_cell.length_c   1.000
_cell.angle_alpha   90.00
_cell.angle_beta   90.00
_cell.angle_gamma   90.00
#
_symmetry.space_group_name_H-M   'P 1'
#
loop_
_entity.id
_entity.type
_entity.pdbx_description
1 polymer ?
#
loop_
_entity_poly.entity_id
_entity_poly.type
_entity_poly.pdbx_seq_one_letter_code
_entity_poly.pdbx_strand_id
1 'polypeptide(L)'
;MYVGGITFIINKSFGCLQLIPEAQGLRLCYTPIVEGVEDTKSLGYLNLVLPLDAVGGLWTTARAFLYAVESLDENVILQGQEADGSSDILIKLYRDKPRGQHGRLSGEEVCWLRLVTGRSEEERRRIKLGPRDLLCLELACNSVLVLAGVAGSHKPKLQTPPA
;
A
#
# COMPACT_ATOMS: atom_id res chain seq x y z
N MET A 1 -16.20 6.63 5.46
CA MET A 1 -15.67 5.26 5.64
C MET A 1 -16.39 4.31 4.69
N TYR A 2 -15.65 3.41 4.05
CA TYR A 2 -16.25 2.33 3.26
C TYR A 2 -16.87 1.28 4.19
N VAL A 3 -18.05 0.78 3.82
CA VAL A 3 -18.76 -0.30 4.49
C VAL A 3 -18.87 -1.44 3.47
N GLY A 4 -18.28 -2.59 3.77
CA GLY A 4 -18.23 -3.74 2.86
C GLY A 4 -17.95 -5.05 3.60
N GLY A 5 -18.18 -6.18 2.93
CA GLY A 5 -18.04 -7.51 3.53
C GLY A 5 -16.61 -7.88 3.91
N ILE A 6 -15.60 -7.32 3.22
CA ILE A 6 -14.18 -7.50 3.53
C ILE A 6 -13.52 -6.13 3.51
N THR A 7 -13.07 -5.65 4.67
CA THR A 7 -12.30 -4.41 4.80
C THR A 7 -11.30 -4.59 5.92
N PHE A 8 -10.02 -4.30 5.64
CA PHE A 8 -8.96 -4.35 6.62
C PHE A 8 -8.61 -2.93 7.05
N ILE A 9 -8.32 -2.74 8.33
CA ILE A 9 -8.11 -1.40 8.90
C ILE A 9 -6.75 -1.37 9.61
N ILE A 10 -5.91 -0.41 9.22
CA ILE A 10 -4.67 -0.07 9.89
C ILE A 10 -4.88 1.29 10.57
N ASN A 11 -5.07 1.26 11.89
CA ASN A 11 -5.27 2.47 12.70
C ASN A 11 -3.98 2.93 13.34
N LYS A 12 -3.71 4.23 13.26
CA LYS A 12 -2.63 4.94 13.95
C LYS A 12 -3.19 6.20 14.60
N SER A 13 -2.47 6.76 15.58
CA SER A 13 -2.89 7.98 16.27
C SER A 13 -3.11 9.18 15.35
N PHE A 14 -2.48 9.18 14.17
CA PHE A 14 -2.52 10.26 13.19
C PHE A 14 -3.35 9.93 11.94
N GLY A 15 -3.98 8.75 11.87
CA GLY A 15 -4.81 8.40 10.72
C GLY A 15 -5.28 6.96 10.68
N CYS A 16 -6.31 6.74 9.87
CA CYS A 16 -6.93 5.45 9.60
C CYS A 16 -6.70 5.10 8.13
N LEU A 17 -6.10 3.94 7.85
CA LEU A 17 -6.00 3.39 6.50
C LEU A 17 -6.95 2.19 6.37
N GLN A 18 -7.96 2.33 5.52
CA GLN A 18 -8.78 1.21 5.07
C GLN A 18 -8.18 0.61 3.81
N LEU A 19 -8.09 -0.72 3.78
CA LEU A 19 -7.73 -1.54 2.64
C LEU A 19 -8.99 -2.29 2.20
N ILE A 20 -9.51 -1.93 1.02
CA ILE A 20 -10.76 -2.51 0.49
C ILE A 20 -10.43 -3.31 -0.77
N PRO A 21 -10.49 -4.65 -0.70
CA PRO A 21 -10.27 -5.49 -1.88
C PRO A 21 -11.38 -5.32 -2.92
N GLU A 22 -11.00 -5.10 -4.18
CA GLU A 22 -11.89 -5.07 -5.34
C GLU A 22 -11.35 -6.01 -6.43
N ALA A 23 -12.18 -6.48 -7.35
CA ALA A 23 -11.73 -7.40 -8.41
C ALA A 23 -10.71 -6.77 -9.37
N GLN A 24 -10.71 -5.45 -9.49
CA GLN A 24 -9.83 -4.65 -10.33
C GLN A 24 -8.54 -4.19 -9.62
N GLY A 25 -8.43 -4.39 -8.31
CA GLY A 25 -7.33 -3.81 -7.55
C GLY A 25 -7.60 -3.64 -6.06
N LEU A 26 -6.67 -2.99 -5.37
CA LEU A 26 -6.78 -2.70 -3.94
C LEU A 26 -7.10 -1.24 -3.71
N ARG A 27 -8.27 -0.92 -3.16
CA ARG A 27 -8.54 0.46 -2.75
C ARG A 27 -7.83 0.78 -1.44
N LEU A 28 -7.05 1.86 -1.48
CA LEU A 28 -6.45 2.50 -0.32
C LEU A 28 -7.26 3.75 0.01
N CYS A 29 -7.93 3.75 1.16
CA CYS A 29 -8.61 4.92 1.70
C CYS A 29 -7.92 5.33 3.01
N TYR A 30 -7.05 6.33 2.95
CA TYR A 30 -6.41 6.89 4.13
C TYR A 30 -7.10 8.20 4.55
N THR A 31 -7.55 8.24 5.79
CA THR A 31 -8.14 9.42 6.41
C THR A 31 -7.24 9.92 7.53
N PRO A 32 -6.69 11.15 7.43
CA PRO A 32 -5.97 11.80 8.53
C PRO A 32 -6.83 11.91 9.78
N ILE A 33 -6.22 11.82 10.95
CA ILE A 33 -6.86 12.17 12.22
C ILE A 33 -6.31 13.53 12.67
N VAL A 34 -7.19 14.52 12.77
CA VAL A 34 -6.88 15.89 13.20
C VAL A 34 -7.71 16.17 14.45
N GLU A 35 -7.04 16.60 15.53
CA GLU A 35 -7.69 16.86 16.82
C GLU A 35 -8.53 15.67 17.34
N GLY A 36 -8.09 14.44 17.02
CA GLY A 36 -8.77 13.21 17.45
C GLY A 36 -9.94 12.77 16.57
N VAL A 37 -10.22 13.48 15.47
CA VAL A 37 -11.33 13.16 14.55
C VAL A 37 -10.79 12.86 13.16
N GLU A 38 -11.35 11.85 12.50
CA GLU A 38 -11.08 11.56 11.09
C GLU A 38 -11.57 12.71 10.19
N ASP A 39 -10.67 13.27 9.38
CA ASP A 39 -10.98 14.39 8.49
C ASP A 39 -10.61 14.09 7.03
N THR A 40 -11.63 13.96 6.19
CA THR A 40 -11.50 13.72 4.74
C THR A 40 -11.16 14.98 3.93
N LYS A 41 -11.22 16.16 4.53
CA LYS A 41 -10.91 17.44 3.86
C LYS A 41 -9.47 17.90 4.14
N SER A 42 -8.83 17.30 5.13
CA SER A 42 -7.45 17.58 5.48
C SER A 42 -6.47 17.07 4.42
N LEU A 43 -5.33 17.76 4.32
CA LEU A 43 -4.23 17.35 3.46
C LEU A 43 -3.79 15.91 3.77
N GLY A 44 -3.35 15.21 2.73
CA GLY A 44 -2.95 13.81 2.80
C GLY A 44 -4.09 12.82 2.95
N TYR A 45 -5.37 13.25 2.91
CA TYR A 45 -6.47 12.35 2.58
C TYR A 45 -6.20 11.67 1.24
N LEU A 46 -6.48 10.37 1.18
CA LEU A 46 -6.26 9.55 0.00
C LEU A 46 -7.41 8.58 -0.18
N ASN A 47 -7.92 8.47 -1.39
CA ASN A 47 -8.90 7.46 -1.78
C ASN A 47 -8.66 7.07 -3.23
N LEU A 48 -7.86 6.01 -3.43
CA LEU A 48 -7.47 5.53 -4.76
C LEU A 48 -7.56 4.02 -4.85
N VAL A 49 -7.64 3.53 -6.07
CA VAL A 49 -7.52 2.09 -6.37
C VAL A 49 -6.14 1.84 -6.94
N LEU A 50 -5.35 1.03 -6.23
CA LEU A 50 -4.14 0.45 -6.78
C LEU A 50 -4.52 -0.58 -7.85
N PRO A 51 -3.99 -0.47 -9.08
CA PRO A 51 -4.32 -1.41 -10.14
C PRO A 51 -3.86 -2.81 -9.78
N LEU A 52 -4.58 -3.83 -10.27
CA LEU A 52 -4.29 -5.25 -10.03
C LEU A 52 -2.81 -5.61 -10.27
N ASP A 53 -2.20 -5.04 -11.31
CA ASP A 53 -0.80 -5.31 -11.67
C ASP A 53 0.20 -4.88 -10.58
N ALA A 54 -0.15 -3.85 -9.79
CA ALA A 54 0.66 -3.36 -8.68
C ALA A 54 0.43 -4.14 -7.37
N VAL A 55 -0.68 -4.88 -7.26
CA VAL A 55 -1.05 -5.60 -6.03
C VAL A 55 -0.11 -6.77 -5.75
N GLY A 56 0.38 -7.46 -6.80
CA GLY A 56 1.29 -8.61 -6.66
C GLY A 56 2.63 -8.25 -6.01
N GLY A 57 3.21 -7.10 -6.36
CA GLY A 57 4.43 -6.59 -5.77
C GLY A 57 4.27 -6.26 -4.28
N LEU A 58 3.19 -5.55 -3.94
CA LEU A 58 2.85 -5.24 -2.54
C LEU A 58 2.59 -6.50 -1.71
N TRP A 59 1.88 -7.48 -2.25
CA TRP A 59 1.64 -8.77 -1.59
C TRP A 59 2.95 -9.49 -1.29
N THR A 60 3.81 -9.63 -2.29
CA THR A 60 5.09 -10.35 -2.16
C THR A 60 5.99 -9.68 -1.13
N THR A 61 6.10 -8.35 -1.19
CA THR A 61 6.94 -7.56 -0.28
C THR A 61 6.40 -7.59 1.15
N ALA A 62 5.08 -7.42 1.35
CA ALA A 62 4.46 -7.53 2.68
C ALA A 62 4.69 -8.92 3.29
N ARG A 63 4.54 -9.97 2.48
CA ARG A 63 4.80 -11.36 2.89
C ARG A 63 6.27 -11.55 3.28
N ALA A 64 7.21 -11.12 2.45
CA ALA A 64 8.64 -11.24 2.77
C ALA A 64 8.99 -10.54 4.08
N PHE A 65 8.44 -9.36 4.32
CA PHE A 65 8.66 -8.62 5.57
C PHE A 65 8.05 -9.32 6.79
N LEU A 66 6.85 -9.89 6.68
CA LEU A 66 6.22 -10.70 7.74
C LEU A 66 7.07 -11.90 8.17
N TYR A 67 7.68 -12.58 7.19
CA TYR A 67 8.47 -13.78 7.43
C TYR A 67 9.97 -13.50 7.62
N ALA A 68 10.36 -12.24 7.80
CA ALA A 68 11.75 -11.81 7.93
C ALA A 68 12.68 -12.33 6.80
N VAL A 69 12.13 -12.42 5.58
CA VAL A 69 12.86 -12.78 4.36
C VAL A 69 13.35 -11.52 3.65
N GLU A 70 14.42 -11.63 2.88
CA GLU A 70 14.92 -10.55 2.04
C GLU A 70 13.97 -10.27 0.87
N SER A 71 13.72 -8.98 0.62
CA SER A 71 12.92 -8.50 -0.51
C SER A 71 13.38 -7.09 -0.85
N LEU A 72 13.21 -6.70 -2.10
CA LEU A 72 13.35 -5.32 -2.54
C LEU A 72 12.18 -4.48 -2.01
N ASP A 73 12.39 -3.16 -2.00
CA ASP A 73 11.33 -2.19 -1.78
C ASP A 73 10.31 -2.27 -2.92
N GLU A 74 9.02 -2.22 -2.58
CA GLU A 74 7.97 -2.07 -3.57
C GLU A 74 7.67 -0.59 -3.79
N ASN A 75 7.61 -0.16 -5.05
CA ASN A 75 7.33 1.22 -5.43
C ASN A 75 6.27 1.24 -6.52
N VAL A 76 5.08 1.74 -6.19
CA VAL A 76 3.99 1.96 -7.14
C VAL A 76 3.90 3.44 -7.42
N ILE A 77 4.07 3.81 -8.69
CA ILE A 77 3.93 5.19 -9.16
C ILE A 77 2.69 5.25 -10.04
N LEU A 78 1.69 6.02 -9.59
CA LEU A 78 0.52 6.34 -10.40
C LEU A 78 0.71 7.74 -10.95
N GLN A 79 0.83 7.84 -12.27
CA GLN A 79 1.05 9.12 -12.94
C GLN A 79 -0.19 10.00 -12.81
N GLY A 80 0.02 11.24 -12.35
CA GLY A 80 -0.99 12.27 -12.39
C GLY A 80 -1.27 12.69 -13.84
N GLN A 81 -2.49 13.13 -14.12
CA GLN A 81 -2.77 13.78 -15.39
C GLN A 81 -2.31 15.24 -15.31
N GLU A 82 -1.31 15.60 -16.14
CA GLU A 82 -0.79 16.98 -16.21
C GLU A 82 -1.88 18.01 -16.54
N ALA A 83 -2.90 17.61 -17.30
CA ALA A 83 -4.02 18.46 -17.71
C ALA A 83 -4.83 19.01 -16.53
N ASP A 84 -4.90 18.27 -15.42
CA ASP A 84 -5.67 18.64 -14.22
C ASP A 84 -4.77 19.20 -13.10
N GLY A 85 -3.47 19.40 -13.37
CA GLY A 85 -2.49 19.84 -12.37
C GLY A 85 -2.25 18.82 -11.25
N SER A 86 -2.73 17.58 -11.41
CA SER A 86 -2.57 16.51 -10.43
C SER A 86 -1.13 15.99 -10.41
N SER A 87 -0.55 15.88 -9.23
CA SER A 87 0.79 15.31 -9.04
C SER A 87 0.76 13.79 -9.05
N ASP A 88 1.88 13.19 -9.47
CA ASP A 88 2.11 11.75 -9.33
C ASP A 88 1.91 11.29 -7.88
N ILE A 89 1.30 10.12 -7.74
CA ILE A 89 1.12 9.45 -6.47
C ILE A 89 2.16 8.35 -6.35
N LEU A 90 2.96 8.39 -5.27
CA LEU A 90 3.91 7.33 -4.94
C LEU A 90 3.42 6.56 -3.71
N ILE A 91 3.31 5.25 -3.86
CA ILE A 91 3.06 4.30 -2.77
C ILE A 91 4.30 3.41 -2.67
N LYS A 92 4.98 3.49 -1.52
CA LYS A 92 6.21 2.74 -1.28
C LYS A 92 6.09 1.87 -0.04
N LEU A 93 6.33 0.57 -0.19
CA LEU A 93 6.48 -0.36 0.93
C LEU A 93 7.96 -0.73 1.05
N TYR A 94 8.58 -0.41 2.18
CA TYR A 94 10.00 -0.62 2.38
C TYR A 94 10.32 -1.03 3.82
N ARG A 95 11.52 -1.56 4.01
CA ARG A 95 12.05 -1.94 5.32
C ARG A 95 13.33 -1.16 5.59
N ASP A 96 13.55 -0.78 6.84
CA ASP A 96 14.82 -0.20 7.28
C ASP A 96 16.00 -1.13 6.92
N LYS A 97 17.20 -0.55 6.83
CA LYS A 97 18.42 -1.34 6.60
C LYS A 97 18.56 -2.44 7.67
N PRO A 98 19.07 -3.63 7.30
CA PRO A 98 19.29 -4.72 8.24
C PRO A 98 20.16 -4.27 9.42
N ARG A 99 19.80 -4.70 10.64
CA ARG A 99 20.50 -4.32 11.88
C ARG A 99 21.23 -5.49 12.54
N GLY A 100 21.09 -6.71 12.03
CA GLY A 100 21.74 -7.89 12.55
C GLY A 100 23.24 -7.96 12.24
N GLN A 101 23.91 -8.97 12.81
CA GLN A 101 25.34 -9.19 12.59
C GLN A 101 25.63 -9.33 11.09
N HIS A 102 26.73 -8.69 10.66
CA HIS A 102 27.18 -8.66 9.27
C HIS A 102 26.12 -8.16 8.27
N GLY A 103 25.21 -7.27 8.70
CA GLY A 103 24.18 -6.70 7.83
C GLY A 103 23.07 -7.68 7.46
N ARG A 104 22.88 -8.75 8.25
CA ARG A 104 21.73 -9.66 8.11
C ARG A 104 20.49 -9.10 8.81
N LEU A 105 19.33 -9.60 8.41
CA LEU A 105 18.06 -9.27 9.07
C LEU A 105 18.06 -9.80 10.50
N SER A 106 17.68 -8.94 11.44
CA SER A 106 17.44 -9.34 12.84
C SER A 106 15.97 -9.64 13.12
N GLY A 107 15.05 -9.20 12.25
CA GLY A 107 13.61 -9.23 12.48
C GLY A 107 13.09 -8.04 13.28
N GLU A 108 13.98 -7.16 13.76
CA GLU A 108 13.63 -5.91 14.46
C GLU A 108 13.57 -4.71 13.50
N GLU A 109 13.83 -4.92 12.21
CA GLU A 109 13.76 -3.86 11.22
C GLU A 109 12.35 -3.31 11.11
N VAL A 110 12.27 -1.98 11.02
CA VAL A 110 10.97 -1.31 10.87
C VAL A 110 10.51 -1.37 9.43
N CYS A 111 9.28 -1.83 9.23
CA CYS A 111 8.61 -1.78 7.94
C CYS A 111 7.76 -0.50 7.85
N TRP A 112 7.74 0.10 6.67
CA TRP A 112 7.13 1.39 6.42
C TRP A 112 6.28 1.33 5.16
N LEU A 113 5.06 1.85 5.25
CA LEU A 113 4.26 2.23 4.10
C LEU A 113 4.30 3.75 3.96
N ARG A 114 4.80 4.22 2.83
CA ARG A 114 4.81 5.63 2.47
C ARG A 114 3.74 5.91 1.42
N LEU A 115 2.87 6.86 1.71
CA LEU A 115 1.88 7.38 0.78
C LEU A 115 2.25 8.83 0.48
N VAL A 116 2.49 9.15 -0.79
CA VAL A 116 2.83 10.50 -1.24
C VAL A 116 1.81 10.89 -2.29
N THR A 117 0.95 11.84 -1.96
CA THR A 117 -0.14 12.29 -2.85
C THR A 117 0.12 13.64 -3.48
N GLY A 118 1.22 14.29 -3.08
CA GLY A 118 1.56 15.63 -3.53
C GLY A 118 2.99 16.03 -3.18
N ARG A 119 3.29 17.30 -3.43
CA ARG A 119 4.66 17.83 -3.34
C ARG A 119 5.01 18.26 -1.92
N SER A 120 4.04 18.68 -1.12
CA SER A 120 4.28 19.19 0.23
C SER A 120 4.56 18.07 1.25
N GLU A 121 5.14 18.40 2.41
CA GLU A 121 5.36 17.40 3.47
C GLU A 121 4.04 16.98 4.13
N GLU A 122 3.08 17.90 4.20
CA GLU A 122 1.72 17.68 4.69
C GLU A 122 0.92 16.72 3.81
N GLU A 123 1.38 16.41 2.60
CA GLU A 123 0.78 15.42 1.69
C GLU A 123 1.52 14.06 1.72
N ARG A 124 2.56 13.94 2.56
CA ARG A 124 3.35 12.72 2.71
C ARG A 124 2.98 12.02 4.01
N ARG A 125 2.68 10.72 3.95
CA ARG A 125 2.40 9.89 5.11
C ARG A 125 3.39 8.76 5.19
N ARG A 126 3.98 8.58 6.37
CA ARG A 126 4.85 7.45 6.70
C ARG A 126 4.21 6.66 7.82
N ILE A 127 3.69 5.50 7.46
CA ILE A 127 2.98 4.61 8.38
C ILE A 127 3.95 3.51 8.79
N LYS A 128 4.34 3.50 10.06
CA LYS A 128 5.08 2.39 10.65
C LYS A 128 4.18 1.17 10.72
N LEU A 129 4.57 0.10 10.04
CA LEU A 129 3.84 -1.16 10.01
C LEU A 129 4.47 -2.15 10.99
N GLY A 130 3.66 -2.61 11.94
CA GLY A 130 3.97 -3.79 12.74
C GLY A 130 3.47 -5.07 12.05
N PRO A 131 3.73 -6.25 12.66
CA PRO A 131 3.31 -7.54 12.09
C PRO A 131 1.81 -7.64 11.81
N ARG A 132 0.96 -7.08 12.68
CA ARG A 132 -0.49 -7.06 12.47
C ARG A 132 -0.91 -6.21 11.27
N ASP A 133 -0.24 -5.07 11.06
CA ASP A 133 -0.53 -4.18 9.94
C ASP A 133 -0.09 -4.82 8.61
N LEU A 134 1.08 -5.45 8.61
CA LEU A 134 1.57 -6.19 7.45
C LEU A 134 0.65 -7.38 7.12
N LEU A 135 0.13 -8.08 8.13
CA LEU A 135 -0.85 -9.15 7.92
C LEU A 135 -2.15 -8.62 7.29
N CYS A 136 -2.63 -7.46 7.74
CA CYS A 136 -3.78 -6.80 7.11
C CYS A 136 -3.51 -6.48 5.63
N LEU A 137 -2.31 -5.99 5.32
CA LEU A 137 -1.91 -5.69 3.94
C LEU A 137 -1.81 -6.96 3.08
N GLU A 138 -1.18 -8.01 3.60
CA GLU A 138 -1.06 -9.31 2.92
C GLU A 138 -2.42 -9.92 2.63
N LEU A 139 -3.32 -9.97 3.62
CA LEU A 139 -4.67 -10.51 3.47
C LEU A 139 -5.54 -9.66 2.53
N ALA A 140 -5.40 -8.34 2.56
CA ALA A 140 -6.10 -7.45 1.63
C ALA A 140 -5.66 -7.72 0.19
N CYS A 141 -4.35 -7.82 -0.06
CA CYS A 141 -3.83 -8.13 -1.38
C CYS A 141 -4.25 -9.54 -1.83
N ASN A 142 -4.16 -10.55 -0.95
CA ASN A 142 -4.59 -11.90 -1.26
C ASN A 142 -6.09 -11.96 -1.62
N SER A 143 -6.93 -11.20 -0.90
CA SER A 143 -8.35 -11.09 -1.21
C SER A 143 -8.59 -10.50 -2.61
N VAL A 144 -7.82 -9.49 -3.01
CA VAL A 144 -7.87 -8.94 -4.38
C VAL A 144 -7.52 -10.01 -5.41
N LEU A 145 -6.46 -10.78 -5.20
CA LEU A 145 -6.03 -11.84 -6.14
C LEU A 145 -7.11 -12.92 -6.30
N VAL A 146 -7.77 -13.32 -5.20
CA VAL A 146 -8.90 -14.26 -5.24
C VAL A 146 -10.09 -13.66 -6.00
N LEU A 147 -10.49 -12.43 -5.67
CA LEU A 147 -11.59 -11.73 -6.34
C LEU A 147 -11.32 -11.56 -7.84
N ALA A 148 -10.09 -11.21 -8.21
CA ALA A 148 -9.68 -11.03 -9.59
C ALA A 148 -9.70 -12.34 -10.38
N GLY A 149 -9.31 -13.45 -9.74
CA GLY A 149 -9.42 -14.80 -10.31
C GLY A 149 -10.88 -15.19 -10.57
N VAL A 150 -11.77 -14.99 -9.59
CA VAL A 150 -13.20 -15.29 -9.70
C VAL A 150 -13.87 -14.42 -10.76
N ALA A 151 -13.53 -13.13 -10.84
CA ALA A 151 -14.09 -12.20 -11.80
C ALA A 151 -13.49 -12.32 -13.22
N GLY A 152 -12.41 -13.08 -13.39
CA GLY A 152 -11.68 -13.17 -14.66
C GLY A 152 -11.01 -11.85 -15.08
N SER A 153 -10.75 -10.94 -14.14
CA SER A 153 -10.05 -9.67 -14.40
C SER A 153 -8.54 -9.85 -14.48
N HIS A 154 -7.99 -10.88 -13.82
CA HIS A 154 -6.59 -11.24 -13.96
C HIS A 154 -6.34 -11.92 -15.32
N LYS A 155 -5.73 -11.18 -16.25
CA LYS A 155 -5.41 -11.64 -17.60
C LYS A 155 -3.91 -11.51 -17.85
N PRO A 156 -3.09 -12.44 -17.31
CA PRO A 156 -1.66 -12.40 -17.50
C PRO A 156 -1.34 -12.46 -19.00
N LYS A 157 -0.44 -11.58 -19.45
CA LYS A 157 0.05 -11.55 -20.82
C LYS A 157 1.56 -11.64 -20.80
N LEU A 158 2.12 -12.42 -21.72
CA LEU A 158 3.55 -12.43 -21.95
C LEU A 158 3.94 -11.07 -22.55
N GLN A 159 4.85 -10.35 -21.90
CA GLN A 159 5.42 -9.13 -22.48
C GLN A 159 6.41 -9.57 -23.56
N THR A 160 6.00 -9.50 -24.83
CA THR A 160 6.93 -9.71 -25.93
C THR A 160 7.93 -8.55 -25.96
N PRO A 161 9.24 -8.81 -26.07
CA PRO A 161 10.22 -7.75 -26.28
C PRO A 161 9.83 -6.90 -27.49
N PRO A 162 10.13 -5.59 -27.49
CA PRO A 162 10.06 -4.82 -28.73
C PRO A 162 10.95 -5.50 -29.78
N ALA A 163 10.41 -5.64 -31.00
CA ALA A 163 11.10 -6.21 -32.15
C ALA A 163 12.32 -5.37 -32.57
#